data_AF-A0ABD0Q236-F1
#
_entry.id   AF-A0ABD0Q236-F1
#
_cell.length_a   1.000
_cell.length_b   1.000
_cell.length_c   1.000
_cell.angle_alpha   90.00
_cell.angle_beta   90.00
_cell.angle_gamma   90.00
#
_symmetry.space_group_name_H-M   'P 1'
#
loop_
_entity.id
_entity.type
_entity.pdbx_description
1 polymer ?
#
loop_
_entity_poly.entity_id
_entity_poly.type
_entity_poly.pdbx_seq_one_letter_code
_entity_poly.pdbx_strand_id
1 'polypeptide(L)'
;VVQLEELLAVRHSVFVVGNAGTGKSQVLKSLYKTYQNMKRRAVWADLNPKAVTNDELFGIINPATREWKDGLFSNIMRELANISHAGPKWIVLDGDIDPMWIESLNTVMDDNK
;
A
#
# COMPACT_ATOMS: atom_id res chain seq x y z
N VAL A 1 13.80 -12.69 -1.49
CA VAL A 1 13.53 -11.89 -0.27
C VAL A 1 14.51 -10.74 -0.15
N VAL A 2 15.83 -10.98 -0.24
CA VAL A 2 16.87 -9.92 -0.20
C VAL A 2 16.64 -8.85 -1.27
N GLN A 3 16.47 -9.24 -2.53
CA GLN A 3 16.20 -8.29 -3.63
C GLN A 3 14.97 -7.39 -3.38
N LEU A 4 13.92 -7.92 -2.73
CA LEU A 4 12.73 -7.13 -2.41
C LEU A 4 13.05 -6.08 -1.33
N GLU A 5 13.88 -6.44 -0.35
CA GLU A 5 14.32 -5.51 0.70
C GLU A 5 15.21 -4.40 0.13
N GLU A 6 16.15 -4.74 -0.75
CA GLU A 6 17.01 -3.78 -1.45
C GLU A 6 16.19 -2.81 -2.30
N LEU A 7 15.17 -3.31 -3.02
CA LEU A 7 14.28 -2.47 -3.82
C LEU A 7 13.43 -1.53 -2.94
N LEU A 8 12.90 -2.02 -1.83
CA LEU A 8 12.13 -1.22 -0.87
C LEU A 8 12.98 -0.17 -0.13
N ALA A 9 14.30 -0.34 -0.10
CA ALA A 9 15.22 0.65 0.46
C ALA A 9 15.51 1.82 -0.51
N VAL A 10 15.38 1.58 -1.82
CA VAL A 10 15.68 2.57 -2.87
C VAL A 10 14.41 3.22 -3.43
N ARG A 11 13.31 2.47 -3.49
CA ARG A 11 12.02 2.92 -4.05
C ARG A 11 10.94 2.88 -3.00
N HIS A 12 10.08 3.88 -3.00
CA HIS A 12 8.86 3.93 -2.18
C HIS A 12 7.79 2.94 -2.63
N SER A 13 7.76 2.59 -3.91
CA SER A 13 6.76 1.70 -4.51
C SER A 13 7.41 0.58 -5.32
N VAL A 14 6.96 -0.66 -5.12
CA VAL A 14 7.49 -1.86 -5.80
C VAL A 14 6.34 -2.74 -6.27
N PHE A 15 6.42 -3.24 -7.50
CA PHE A 15 5.47 -4.20 -8.06
C PHE A 15 6.05 -5.62 -7.98
N VAL A 16 5.28 -6.55 -7.43
CA VAL A 16 5.62 -7.99 -7.43
C VAL A 16 4.78 -8.70 -8.48
N VAL A 17 5.37 -8.95 -9.65
CA VAL A 17 4.68 -9.52 -10.81
C VAL A 17 5.03 -11.00 -10.98
N GLY A 18 4.06 -11.80 -11.41
CA GLY A 18 4.26 -13.21 -11.74
C GLY A 18 2.95 -14.00 -11.76
N ASN A 19 3.00 -15.24 -12.24
CA ASN A 19 1.81 -16.09 -12.39
C ASN A 19 1.13 -16.41 -11.04
N ALA A 20 -0.14 -16.82 -11.09
CA ALA A 20 -0.84 -17.33 -9.91
C ALA A 20 -0.11 -18.56 -9.33
N GLY A 21 -0.11 -18.70 -8.00
CA GLY A 21 0.51 -19.84 -7.31
C GLY A 21 2.04 -19.81 -7.20
N THR A 22 2.74 -18.78 -7.69
CA THR A 22 4.21 -18.69 -7.62
C THR A 22 4.76 -18.19 -6.26
N GLY A 23 3.91 -18.04 -5.24
CA GLY A 23 4.35 -17.68 -3.89
C GLY A 23 4.66 -16.19 -3.66
N LYS A 24 4.23 -15.27 -4.53
CA LYS A 24 4.43 -13.81 -4.38
C LYS A 24 4.04 -13.29 -2.99
N SER A 25 2.83 -13.63 -2.52
CA SER A 25 2.36 -13.26 -1.19
C SER A 25 3.21 -13.88 -0.06
N GLN A 26 3.78 -15.07 -0.28
CA GLN A 26 4.67 -15.71 0.70
C GLN A 26 6.03 -15.01 0.80
N VAL A 27 6.56 -14.48 -0.31
CA VAL A 27 7.80 -13.69 -0.30
C VAL A 27 7.62 -12.44 0.56
N LEU A 28 6.52 -11.71 0.38
CA LEU A 28 6.20 -10.52 1.18
C LEU A 28 5.99 -10.87 2.67
N LYS A 29 5.19 -11.91 2.96
CA LYS A 29 4.95 -12.40 4.34
C LYS A 29 6.24 -12.84 5.03
N SER A 30 7.14 -13.49 4.30
CA SER A 30 8.44 -13.92 4.83
C SER A 30 9.31 -12.72 5.19
N LEU A 31 9.36 -11.69 4.34
CA LEU A 31 10.11 -10.47 4.63
C LEU A 31 9.53 -9.74 5.85
N TYR A 32 8.20 -9.62 5.93
CA TYR A 32 7.51 -9.05 7.09
C TYR A 32 7.85 -9.79 8.39
N LYS A 33 7.81 -11.13 8.38
CA LYS A 33 8.18 -11.96 9.53
C LYS A 33 9.64 -11.78 9.94
N THR A 34 10.55 -11.60 8.98
CA THR A 34 11.95 -11.27 9.27
C THR A 34 12.07 -9.94 10.01
N TYR A 35 11.34 -8.89 9.62
CA TYR A 35 11.34 -7.63 10.37
C TYR A 35 10.77 -7.75 11.79
N GLN A 36 9.74 -8.56 11.98
CA GLN A 36 9.21 -8.86 13.31
C GLN A 36 10.24 -9.58 14.17
N ASN A 37 10.94 -10.58 13.63
CA ASN A 37 12.02 -11.30 14.33
C ASN A 37 13.18 -10.36 14.69
N MET A 38 13.49 -9.39 13.84
CA MET A 38 14.47 -8.34 14.12
C MET A 38 13.95 -7.24 15.06
N LYS A 39 12.74 -7.41 15.63
CA LYS A 39 12.08 -6.45 16.53
C LYS A 39 11.88 -5.06 15.93
N ARG A 40 11.80 -4.95 14.59
CA ARG A 40 11.63 -3.67 13.87
C ARG A 40 10.19 -3.14 13.85
N ARG A 41 9.27 -3.67 14.67
CA ARG A 41 7.85 -3.23 14.76
C ARG A 41 7.22 -2.92 13.39
N ALA A 42 7.33 -3.85 12.45
CA ALA A 42 6.81 -3.67 11.10
C ALA A 42 5.27 -3.62 11.11
N VAL A 43 4.69 -2.74 10.29
CA VAL A 43 3.23 -2.60 10.14
C VAL A 43 2.84 -2.96 8.72
N TRP A 44 1.75 -3.70 8.59
CA TRP A 44 1.24 -4.23 7.34
C TRP A 44 -0.25 -3.90 7.24
N ALA A 45 -0.66 -3.30 6.12
CA ALA A 45 -2.05 -3.10 5.76
C ALA A 45 -2.31 -3.68 4.36
N ASP A 46 -3.26 -4.60 4.25
CA ASP A 46 -3.73 -5.12 2.97
C ASP A 46 -4.98 -4.38 2.50
N LEU A 47 -5.03 -4.08 1.21
CA LEU A 47 -6.17 -3.42 0.60
C LEU A 47 -6.37 -3.99 -0.81
N ASN A 48 -7.62 -4.33 -1.14
CA ASN A 48 -7.99 -4.73 -2.49
C ASN A 48 -8.68 -3.56 -3.19
N PRO A 49 -8.03 -2.89 -4.17
CA PRO A 49 -8.61 -1.72 -4.83
C PRO A 49 -9.83 -2.06 -5.69
N LYS A 50 -10.01 -3.33 -6.11
CA LYS A 50 -11.20 -3.77 -6.86
C LYS A 50 -12.39 -4.15 -5.97
N ALA A 51 -12.17 -4.34 -4.67
CA ALA A 51 -13.25 -4.66 -3.74
C ALA A 51 -14.10 -3.44 -3.37
N VAL A 52 -13.62 -2.24 -3.70
CA VAL A 52 -14.25 -0.96 -3.40
C VAL A 52 -14.29 -0.09 -4.64
N THR A 53 -15.18 0.90 -4.64
CA THR A 53 -15.22 1.89 -5.71
C THR A 53 -14.02 2.86 -5.60
N ASN A 54 -13.60 3.48 -6.71
CA ASN A 54 -12.53 4.50 -6.67
C ASN A 54 -12.87 5.66 -5.72
N ASP A 55 -14.14 6.04 -5.68
CA ASP A 55 -14.67 7.08 -4.79
C ASP A 55 -14.50 6.69 -3.30
N GLU A 56 -14.71 5.43 -2.96
CA GLU A 56 -14.48 4.90 -1.60
C GLU A 56 -13.00 4.68 -1.30
N LEU A 57 -12.19 4.41 -2.32
CA LEU A 57 -10.75 4.19 -2.18
C LEU A 57 -10.01 5.50 -1.88
N PHE A 58 -10.24 6.54 -2.70
CA PHE A 58 -9.53 7.82 -2.62
C PHE A 58 -10.29 8.89 -1.84
N GLY A 59 -11.62 8.79 -1.82
CA GLY A 59 -12.51 9.77 -1.21
C GLY A 59 -13.37 10.47 -2.25
N ILE A 60 -14.53 10.95 -1.82
CA ILE A 60 -15.50 11.63 -2.67
C ILE A 60 -16.13 12.79 -1.92
N ILE A 61 -16.44 13.87 -2.64
CA ILE A 61 -17.28 14.95 -2.13
C ILE A 61 -18.73 14.49 -2.21
N ASN A 62 -19.40 14.39 -1.08
CA ASN A 62 -20.81 14.05 -1.06
C ASN A 62 -21.60 15.14 -1.81
N PRO A 63 -22.30 14.81 -2.92
CA PRO A 63 -22.97 15.82 -3.73
C PRO A 63 -24.12 16.53 -2.98
N ALA A 64 -24.70 15.88 -1.97
CA ALA A 64 -25.79 16.44 -1.18
C ALA A 64 -25.30 17.38 -0.07
N THR A 65 -24.25 17.01 0.66
CA THR A 65 -23.74 17.82 1.78
C THR A 65 -22.59 18.74 1.41
N ARG A 66 -21.97 18.54 0.23
CA ARG A 66 -20.71 19.18 -0.20
C ARG A 66 -19.54 18.96 0.75
N GLU A 67 -19.63 17.94 1.60
CA GLU A 67 -18.56 17.58 2.52
C GLU A 67 -17.63 16.54 1.89
N TRP A 68 -16.35 16.67 2.18
CA TRP A 68 -15.34 15.70 1.79
C TRP A 68 -15.48 14.45 2.67
N LYS A 69 -15.64 13.28 2.04
CA LYS A 69 -15.56 11.99 2.71
C LYS A 69 -14.21 11.35 2.37
N ASP A 70 -13.39 11.14 3.39
CA ASP A 70 -12.09 10.47 3.25
C ASP A 70 -12.26 9.03 2.74
N GLY A 71 -11.43 8.67 1.76
CA GLY A 71 -11.33 7.31 1.26
C GLY A 71 -10.51 6.38 2.16
N LEU A 72 -10.64 5.07 1.91
CA LEU A 72 -9.93 4.03 2.66
C LEU A 72 -8.40 4.20 2.57
N PHE A 73 -7.86 4.48 1.39
CA PHE A 73 -6.42 4.64 1.20
C PHE A 73 -5.89 5.84 2.00
N SER A 74 -6.61 6.97 1.94
CA SER A 74 -6.28 8.20 2.68
C SER A 74 -6.30 7.98 4.19
N ASN A 75 -7.28 7.22 4.70
CA ASN A 75 -7.36 6.87 6.13
C ASN A 75 -6.20 5.97 6.57
N ILE A 76 -5.91 4.89 5.83
CA ILE A 76 -4.78 3.99 6.14
C ILE A 76 -3.46 4.74 6.11
N MET A 77 -3.24 5.58 5.09
CA MET A 77 -2.03 6.42 5.00
C MET A 77 -1.88 7.32 6.23
N ARG A 78 -2.98 7.95 6.69
CA ARG A 78 -2.97 8.82 7.88
C ARG A 78 -2.68 8.02 9.16
N GLU A 79 -3.28 6.85 9.32
CA GLU A 79 -2.99 5.96 10.43
C GLU A 79 -1.52 5.57 10.45
N LEU A 80 -0.97 5.13 9.32
CA LEU A 80 0.44 4.77 9.21
C LEU A 80 1.36 5.96 9.47
N ALA A 81 1.01 7.17 9.02
CA ALA A 81 1.78 8.38 9.28
C ALA A 81 1.82 8.75 10.78
N ASN A 82 0.70 8.55 11.49
CA ASN A 82 0.59 8.85 12.93
C ASN A 82 1.35 7.87 13.84
N ILE A 83 1.75 6.71 13.32
CA ILE A 83 2.53 5.75 14.09
C ILE A 83 3.94 6.29 14.35
N SER A 84 4.27 6.53 15.63
CA SER A 84 5.53 7.15 16.05
C SER A 84 6.77 6.27 15.94
N HIS A 85 6.63 4.95 15.76
CA HIS A 85 7.77 4.05 15.66
C HIS A 85 8.41 4.08 14.26
N ALA A 86 9.74 3.96 14.19
CA ALA A 86 10.53 3.96 12.96
C ALA A 86 10.54 2.61 12.20
N GLY A 87 9.66 1.68 12.57
CA GLY A 87 9.52 0.40 11.87
C GLY A 87 9.03 0.57 10.42
N PRO A 88 9.36 -0.37 9.51
CA PRO A 88 8.86 -0.32 8.14
C PRO A 88 7.34 -0.48 8.13
N LYS A 89 6.66 0.35 7.35
CA LYS A 89 5.19 0.40 7.25
C LYS A 89 4.81 0.19 5.79
N TRP A 90 3.98 -0.81 5.52
CA TRP A 90 3.62 -1.21 4.18
C TRP A 90 2.13 -1.19 3.97
N ILE A 91 1.73 -0.69 2.80
CA ILE A 91 0.38 -0.86 2.26
C ILE A 91 0.52 -1.77 1.04
N VAL A 92 -0.17 -2.90 1.07
CA VAL A 92 -0.16 -3.88 -0.02
C VAL A 92 -1.48 -3.80 -0.76
N LEU A 93 -1.42 -3.38 -2.01
CA LEU A 93 -2.55 -3.36 -2.92
C LEU A 93 -2.64 -4.72 -3.62
N ASP A 94 -3.54 -5.60 -3.15
CA ASP A 94 -3.73 -6.95 -3.69
C ASP A 94 -4.91 -6.98 -4.66
N GLY A 95 -4.60 -6.97 -5.95
CA GLY A 95 -5.58 -7.00 -7.03
C GLY A 95 -4.95 -6.74 -8.39
N ASP A 96 -5.73 -6.93 -9.46
CA ASP A 96 -5.23 -6.60 -10.80
C ASP A 96 -5.08 -5.09 -10.96
N ILE A 97 -4.04 -4.71 -11.68
CA ILE A 97 -3.74 -3.34 -12.10
C ILE A 97 -4.83 -2.89 -13.07
N ASP A 98 -5.55 -1.84 -12.69
CA ASP A 98 -6.54 -1.16 -13.54
C ASP A 98 -6.11 0.30 -13.72
N PRO A 99 -6.19 0.85 -14.96
CA PRO A 99 -5.77 2.23 -15.24
C PRO A 99 -6.39 3.27 -14.30
N MET A 100 -7.64 3.09 -13.90
CA MET A 100 -8.43 4.10 -13.20
C MET A 100 -7.86 4.42 -11.81
N TRP A 101 -7.42 3.39 -11.06
CA TRP A 101 -6.82 3.59 -9.74
C TRP A 101 -5.30 3.81 -9.82
N ILE A 102 -4.62 3.24 -10.82
CA ILE A 102 -3.16 3.41 -11.00
C ILE A 102 -2.80 4.84 -11.35
N GLU A 103 -3.56 5.49 -12.25
CA GLU A 103 -3.32 6.89 -12.61
C GLU A 103 -3.44 7.81 -11.40
N SER A 104 -4.40 7.52 -10.51
CA SER A 104 -4.63 8.27 -9.28
C SER A 104 -3.48 8.10 -8.27
N LEU A 105 -2.75 6.97 -8.31
CA LEU A 105 -1.56 6.73 -7.48
C LEU A 105 -0.26 7.20 -8.11
N ASN A 106 -0.24 7.55 -9.40
CA ASN A 106 0.99 7.84 -10.12
C ASN A 106 1.80 8.97 -9.46
N THR A 107 1.13 9.99 -8.94
CA THR A 107 1.77 11.11 -8.21
C THR A 107 2.35 10.68 -6.86
N VAL A 108 1.75 9.70 -6.19
CA VAL A 108 2.26 9.10 -4.95
C VAL A 108 3.43 8.17 -5.24
N MET A 109 3.41 7.50 -6.40
CA MET A 109 4.43 6.57 -6.89
C MET A 109 5.59 7.27 -7.62
N ASP A 110 5.51 8.57 -7.85
CA ASP A 110 6.61 9.35 -8.42
C ASP A 110 7.58 9.78 -7.30
N ASP A 111 8.88 9.82 -7.61
CA ASP A 111 9.98 10.14 -6.67
C ASP A 111 10.05 11.65 -6.33
N ASN A 112 9.02 12.44 -6.67
CA ASN A 112 8.98 13.90 -6.51
C ASN A 112 8.74 14.38 -5.06
N LYS A 113 9.26 13.68 -4.06
CA LYS A 113 9.16 14.09 -2.65
C LYS A 113 10.44 13.89 -1.85
#